data_AF-A0A968JLG9-F1
#
_entry.id   AF-A0A968JLG9-F1
#
_cell.length_a   1.000
_cell.length_b   1.000
_cell.length_c   1.000
_cell.angle_alpha   90.00
_cell.angle_beta   90.00
_cell.angle_gamma   90.00
#
_symmetry.space_group_name_H-M   'P 1'
#
loop_
_entity.id
_entity.type
_entity.pdbx_description
1 polymer ?
#
loop_
_entity_poly.entity_id
_entity_poly.type
_entity_poly.pdbx_seq_one_letter_code
_entity_poly.pdbx_strand_id
1 'polypeptide(L)'
;MLRFFALVDIYNEELPKKDVQKFLDEYLEEKNREVAQNDELIQEYYERILKVLNFVKSNTSFGFRENSRKKTKRVIFEALSVGVYFALLEKPNLICNENQILTILTSTELRETWSGNSQVVYALDKVRKRIEIVKNQLLGNDANNKARVFR
;
A
#
# COMPACT_ATOMS: atom_id res chain seq x y z
N MET A 1 8.83 -5.97 -0.84
CA MET A 1 8.01 -7.17 -1.10
C MET A 1 7.57 -7.83 0.20
N LEU A 2 8.43 -8.41 1.03
CA LEU A 2 8.03 -9.00 2.32
C LEU A 2 7.15 -8.08 3.19
N ARG A 3 7.56 -6.81 3.35
CA ARG A 3 6.79 -5.81 4.10
C ARG A 3 5.39 -5.53 3.55
N PHE A 4 5.14 -5.71 2.24
CA PHE A 4 3.80 -5.53 1.70
C PHE A 4 2.86 -6.59 2.29
N PHE A 5 3.25 -7.87 2.20
CA PHE A 5 2.46 -8.98 2.73
C PHE A 5 2.28 -8.88 4.24
N ALA A 6 3.38 -8.64 4.96
CA ALA A 6 3.35 -8.48 6.41
C ALA A 6 2.39 -7.36 6.82
N LEU A 7 2.46 -6.17 6.18
CA LEU A 7 1.58 -5.04 6.49
C LEU A 7 0.12 -5.26 6.09
N VAL A 8 -0.15 -6.04 5.04
CA VAL A 8 -1.50 -6.43 4.65
C VAL A 8 -2.11 -7.34 5.71
N ASP A 9 -1.41 -8.37 6.15
CA ASP A 9 -1.94 -9.37 7.08
C ASP A 9 -2.20 -8.75 8.46
N ILE A 10 -1.28 -7.92 8.95
CA ILE A 10 -1.41 -7.29 10.29
C ILE A 10 -2.23 -6.00 10.29
N TYR A 11 -2.79 -5.59 9.15
CA TYR A 11 -3.41 -4.28 8.98
C TYR A 11 -4.47 -3.99 10.05
N ASN A 12 -5.28 -5.00 10.37
CA ASN A 12 -6.37 -4.96 11.34
C ASN A 12 -6.00 -5.48 12.75
N GLU A 13 -4.77 -5.96 12.96
CA GLU A 13 -4.36 -6.62 14.21
C GLU A 13 -3.68 -5.66 15.19
N GLU A 14 -3.60 -5.96 16.48
CA GLU A 14 -2.73 -5.17 17.35
C GLU A 14 -1.26 -5.41 16.98
N LEU A 15 -0.56 -4.33 16.61
CA LEU A 15 0.75 -4.46 16.03
C LEU A 15 1.80 -4.74 17.13
N PRO A 16 2.72 -5.69 16.91
CA PRO A 16 3.67 -6.09 17.94
C PRO A 16 4.58 -4.91 18.31
N LYS A 17 4.78 -4.69 19.62
CA LYS A 17 5.76 -3.71 20.16
C LYS A 17 7.23 -4.06 19.86
N LYS A 18 7.47 -5.03 18.98
CA LYS A 18 8.78 -5.60 18.66
C LYS A 18 9.48 -4.72 17.62
N ASP A 19 10.80 -4.89 17.53
CA ASP A 19 11.59 -4.37 16.41
C ASP A 19 11.00 -4.87 15.07
N VAL A 20 10.87 -3.96 14.11
CA VAL A 20 10.34 -4.23 12.76
C VAL A 20 11.15 -5.33 12.08
N GLN A 21 12.46 -5.41 12.28
CA GLN A 21 13.27 -6.47 11.66
C GLN A 21 12.89 -7.83 12.23
N LYS A 22 12.88 -7.96 13.55
CA LYS A 22 12.48 -9.20 14.24
C LYS A 22 11.07 -9.64 13.85
N PHE A 23 10.14 -8.70 13.76
CA PHE A 23 8.77 -9.00 13.30
C PHE A 23 8.75 -9.57 11.87
N LEU A 24 9.54 -9.01 10.95
CA LEU A 24 9.58 -9.49 9.57
C LEU A 24 10.24 -10.86 9.45
N ASP A 25 11.25 -11.14 10.27
CA ASP A 25 11.90 -12.45 10.32
C ASP A 25 10.91 -13.51 10.85
N GLU A 26 10.23 -13.22 11.97
CA GLU A 26 9.19 -14.10 12.54
C GLU A 26 8.04 -14.35 11.53
N TYR A 27 7.56 -13.30 10.87
CA TYR A 27 6.52 -13.39 9.84
C TYR A 27 6.97 -14.28 8.67
N LEU A 28 8.20 -14.10 8.18
CA LEU A 28 8.72 -14.89 7.06
C LEU A 28 8.84 -16.37 7.44
N GLU A 29 9.36 -16.67 8.63
CA GLU A 29 9.45 -18.05 9.13
C GLU A 29 8.07 -18.71 9.28
N GLU A 30 7.09 -17.96 9.78
CA GLU A 30 5.71 -18.41 9.89
C GLU A 30 5.10 -18.71 8.52
N LYS A 31 5.18 -17.77 7.57
CA LYS A 31 4.63 -17.97 6.23
C LYS A 31 5.33 -19.07 5.45
N ASN A 32 6.62 -19.29 5.66
CA ASN A 32 7.33 -20.43 5.08
C ASN A 32 6.79 -21.77 5.62
N ARG A 33 6.44 -21.86 6.90
CA ARG A 33 5.83 -23.07 7.48
C ARG A 33 4.41 -23.30 6.95
N GLU A 34 3.61 -22.23 6.82
CA GLU A 34 2.26 -22.31 6.24
C GLU A 34 2.30 -22.80 4.79
N VAL A 35 3.16 -22.20 3.96
CA VAL A 35 3.32 -22.58 2.55
C VAL A 35 3.80 -24.03 2.43
N ALA A 36 4.74 -24.48 3.26
CA ALA A 36 5.19 -25.88 3.25
C ALA A 36 4.07 -26.90 3.57
N GLN A 37 2.96 -26.46 4.17
CA GLN A 37 1.77 -27.28 4.44
C GLN A 37 0.69 -27.10 3.37
N ASN A 38 0.68 -25.97 2.67
CA ASN A 38 -0.27 -25.65 1.61
C ASN A 38 0.36 -24.74 0.55
N ASP A 39 0.86 -25.34 -0.53
CA ASP A 39 1.50 -24.62 -1.63
C ASP A 39 0.54 -23.70 -2.40
N GLU A 40 -0.79 -23.89 -2.29
CA GLU A 40 -1.79 -23.00 -2.93
C GLU A 40 -1.70 -21.56 -2.39
N LEU A 41 -1.19 -21.37 -1.16
CA LEU A 41 -0.96 -20.05 -0.58
C LEU A 41 0.00 -19.19 -1.41
N ILE A 42 0.94 -19.82 -2.14
CA ILE A 42 1.85 -19.09 -3.04
C ILE A 42 1.06 -18.35 -4.12
N GLN A 43 0.06 -19.01 -4.69
CA GLN A 43 -0.79 -18.42 -5.73
C GLN A 43 -1.60 -17.27 -5.15
N GLU A 44 -2.12 -17.40 -3.92
CA GLU A 44 -2.81 -16.31 -3.24
C GLU A 44 -1.90 -15.09 -3.05
N TYR A 45 -0.68 -15.28 -2.52
CA TYR A 45 0.27 -14.18 -2.37
C TYR A 45 0.63 -13.53 -3.71
N TYR A 46 0.79 -14.34 -4.75
CA TYR A 46 1.06 -13.86 -6.09
C TYR A 46 -0.08 -12.97 -6.61
N GLU A 47 -1.33 -13.41 -6.45
CA GLU A 47 -2.50 -12.65 -6.89
C GLU A 47 -2.67 -11.33 -6.12
N ARG A 48 -2.42 -11.33 -4.81
CA ARG A 48 -2.48 -10.12 -3.97
C ARG A 48 -1.56 -9.03 -4.51
N ILE A 49 -0.29 -9.35 -4.79
CA ILE A 49 0.64 -8.34 -5.32
C ILE A 49 0.34 -8.00 -6.78
N LEU A 50 -0.02 -8.99 -7.61
CA LEU A 50 -0.29 -8.77 -9.02
C LEU A 50 -1.45 -7.80 -9.22
N LYS A 51 -2.49 -7.90 -8.38
CA LYS A 51 -3.63 -6.96 -8.35
C LYS A 51 -3.18 -5.50 -8.17
N VAL A 52 -2.28 -5.27 -7.21
CA VAL A 52 -1.72 -3.93 -6.93
C VAL A 52 -0.84 -3.44 -8.09
N LEU A 53 0.04 -4.30 -8.61
CA LEU A 53 0.95 -3.95 -9.69
C LEU A 53 0.18 -3.58 -10.97
N ASN A 54 -0.85 -4.35 -11.31
CA ASN A 54 -1.69 -4.08 -12.48
C ASN A 54 -2.45 -2.77 -12.33
N PHE A 55 -3.01 -2.49 -11.14
CA PHE A 55 -3.68 -1.22 -10.89
C PHE A 55 -2.71 -0.04 -11.05
N VAL A 56 -1.55 -0.08 -10.39
CA VAL A 56 -0.57 1.02 -10.46
C VAL A 56 -0.06 1.20 -11.89
N LYS A 57 0.27 0.11 -12.60
CA LYS A 57 0.73 0.17 -14.00
C LYS A 57 -0.32 0.79 -14.93
N SER A 58 -1.61 0.52 -14.70
CA SER A 58 -2.69 1.01 -15.57
C SER A 58 -3.06 2.47 -15.29
N ASN A 59 -2.71 2.99 -14.10
CA ASN A 59 -3.17 4.31 -13.65
C ASN A 59 -2.05 5.34 -13.52
N THR A 60 -0.77 4.99 -13.69
CA THR A 60 0.35 5.96 -13.66
C THR A 60 1.53 5.50 -14.53
N SER A 61 2.10 6.42 -15.31
CA SER A 61 3.30 6.20 -16.12
C SER A 61 4.58 6.11 -15.28
N PHE A 62 4.53 6.57 -14.02
CA PHE A 62 5.69 6.59 -13.13
C PHE A 62 5.73 5.41 -12.15
N GLY A 63 4.69 4.57 -12.14
CA GLY A 63 4.55 3.48 -11.18
C GLY A 63 4.45 4.03 -9.75
N PHE A 64 5.27 3.50 -8.85
CA PHE A 64 5.32 3.97 -7.45
C PHE A 64 6.15 5.26 -7.24
N ARG A 65 6.63 5.90 -8.31
CA ARG A 65 7.47 7.10 -8.21
C ARG A 65 6.62 8.36 -8.22
N GLU A 66 7.06 9.38 -7.47
CA GLU A 66 6.43 10.71 -7.47
C GLU A 66 6.58 11.43 -8.83
N ASN A 67 7.60 11.11 -9.63
CA ASN A 67 7.81 11.61 -11.00
C ASN A 67 8.90 10.78 -11.72
N SER A 68 9.18 11.12 -12.97
CA SER A 68 10.18 10.44 -13.81
C SER A 68 11.61 10.46 -13.26
N ARG A 69 11.98 11.46 -12.44
CA ARG A 69 13.35 11.66 -11.93
C ARG A 69 13.60 11.03 -10.56
N LYS A 70 12.56 10.88 -9.74
CA LYS A 70 12.69 10.39 -8.36
C LYS A 70 12.67 8.87 -8.29
N LYS A 71 13.48 8.29 -7.39
CA LYS A 71 13.37 6.88 -7.01
C LYS A 71 12.16 6.67 -6.11
N THR A 72 11.60 5.46 -6.14
CA THR A 72 10.55 5.05 -5.21
C THR A 72 11.11 5.00 -3.78
N LYS A 73 10.54 5.78 -2.87
CA LYS A 73 10.86 5.69 -1.45
C LYS A 73 10.16 4.47 -0.85
N ARG A 74 10.79 3.81 0.12
CA ARG A 74 10.20 2.64 0.80
C ARG A 74 8.84 2.96 1.42
N VAL A 75 8.74 4.08 2.14
CA VAL A 75 7.49 4.54 2.79
C VAL A 75 6.37 4.80 1.78
N ILE A 76 6.71 5.32 0.60
CA ILE A 76 5.76 5.54 -0.51
C ILE A 76 5.29 4.21 -1.07
N PHE A 77 6.22 3.29 -1.33
CA PHE A 77 5.88 1.97 -1.83
C PHE A 77 4.92 1.26 -0.87
N GLU A 78 5.26 1.22 0.43
CA GLU A 78 4.42 0.58 1.46
C GLU A 78 3.03 1.22 1.52
N ALA A 79 2.94 2.56 1.61
CA ALA A 79 1.66 3.26 1.68
C ALA A 79 0.81 3.04 0.42
N LEU A 80 1.40 3.23 -0.77
CA LEU A 80 0.68 3.12 -2.03
C LEU A 80 0.24 1.67 -2.29
N SER A 81 1.15 0.71 -2.11
CA SER A 81 0.85 -0.71 -2.41
C SER A 81 -0.25 -1.27 -1.51
N VAL A 82 -0.14 -1.07 -0.19
CA VAL A 82 -1.12 -1.57 0.77
C VAL A 82 -2.43 -0.78 0.71
N GLY A 83 -2.37 0.54 0.52
CA GLY A 83 -3.56 1.38 0.36
C GLY A 83 -4.36 1.03 -0.89
N VAL A 84 -3.68 0.77 -2.03
CA VAL A 84 -4.31 0.26 -3.26
C VAL A 84 -4.94 -1.10 -3.04
N TYR A 85 -4.24 -2.02 -2.35
CA TYR A 85 -4.77 -3.34 -2.06
C TYR A 85 -6.11 -3.25 -1.31
N PHE A 86 -6.18 -2.52 -0.21
CA PHE A 86 -7.41 -2.36 0.56
C PHE A 86 -8.50 -1.57 -0.19
N ALA A 87 -8.12 -0.55 -0.97
CA ALA A 87 -9.08 0.17 -1.80
C ALA A 87 -9.72 -0.74 -2.86
N LEU A 88 -8.96 -1.68 -3.44
CA LEU A 88 -9.46 -2.66 -4.40
C LEU A 88 -10.25 -3.80 -3.75
N LEU A 89 -10.00 -4.13 -2.49
CA LEU A 89 -10.87 -5.04 -1.73
C LEU A 89 -12.23 -4.41 -1.46
N GLU A 90 -12.25 -3.13 -1.08
CA GLU A 90 -13.50 -2.39 -0.82
C GLU A 90 -14.25 -2.06 -2.12
N LYS A 91 -13.51 -1.77 -3.19
CA LYS A 91 -14.05 -1.42 -4.51
C LYS A 91 -13.23 -2.06 -5.64
N PRO A 92 -13.60 -3.27 -6.09
CA PRO A 92 -12.87 -3.99 -7.13
C PRO A 92 -12.78 -3.26 -8.47
N ASN A 93 -13.79 -2.45 -8.81
CA ASN A 93 -13.87 -1.67 -10.05
C ASN A 93 -13.51 -0.19 -9.83
N LEU A 94 -12.56 0.08 -8.92
CA LEU A 94 -12.09 1.44 -8.63
C LEU A 94 -11.53 2.09 -9.90
N ILE A 95 -12.04 3.26 -10.26
CA ILE A 95 -11.54 4.05 -11.38
C ILE A 95 -10.65 5.14 -10.84
N CYS A 96 -9.39 5.13 -11.26
CA CYS A 96 -8.43 6.15 -10.92
C CYS A 96 -7.83 6.76 -12.21
N ASN A 97 -7.15 7.89 -12.08
CA ASN A 97 -6.33 8.44 -13.16
C ASN A 97 -4.96 8.86 -12.62
N GLU A 98 -4.04 9.13 -13.53
CA GLU A 98 -2.67 9.48 -13.18
C GLU A 98 -2.58 10.72 -12.29
N ASN A 99 -3.37 11.75 -12.57
CA ASN A 99 -3.38 12.97 -11.76
C ASN A 99 -3.79 12.68 -10.31
N GLN A 100 -4.73 11.76 -10.07
CA GLN A 100 -5.13 11.37 -8.72
C GLN A 100 -4.00 10.66 -7.97
N ILE A 101 -3.33 9.69 -8.60
CA ILE A 101 -2.18 9.00 -7.99
C ILE A 101 -1.08 10.02 -7.68
N LEU A 102 -0.74 10.90 -8.62
CA LEU A 102 0.30 11.91 -8.41
C LEU A 102 -0.08 12.92 -7.33
N THR A 103 -1.35 13.29 -7.22
CA THR A 103 -1.85 14.15 -6.14
C THR A 103 -1.66 13.47 -4.78
N ILE A 104 -2.02 12.19 -4.63
CA ILE A 104 -1.78 11.42 -3.41
C ILE A 104 -0.29 11.41 -3.07
N LEU A 105 0.56 11.01 -4.03
CA LEU A 105 2.00 10.85 -3.84
C LEU A 105 2.74 12.15 -3.52
N THR A 106 2.21 13.29 -3.94
CA THR A 106 2.81 14.61 -3.72
C THR A 106 2.11 15.43 -2.63
N SER A 107 1.02 14.92 -2.06
CA SER A 107 0.25 15.60 -1.03
C SER A 107 1.08 15.91 0.21
N THR A 108 0.85 17.07 0.80
CA THR A 108 1.49 17.48 2.06
C THR A 108 1.08 16.55 3.20
N GLU A 109 -0.19 16.16 3.25
CA GLU A 109 -0.74 15.23 4.23
C GLU A 109 0.05 13.91 4.28
N LEU A 110 0.30 13.31 3.11
CA LEU A 110 1.07 12.08 3.02
C LEU A 110 2.54 12.33 3.39
N ARG A 111 3.14 13.45 2.95
CA ARG A 111 4.54 13.81 3.26
C ARG A 111 4.82 13.97 4.75
N GLU A 112 3.89 14.53 5.51
CA GLU A 112 4.01 14.73 6.95
C GLU A 112 4.01 13.41 7.74
N THR A 113 3.54 12.31 7.14
CA THR A 113 3.54 11.00 7.83
C THR A 113 4.93 10.40 8.01
N TRP A 114 5.93 10.85 7.23
CA TRP A 114 7.30 10.37 7.32
C TRP A 114 8.33 11.50 7.55
N SER A 115 7.89 12.67 7.99
CA SER A 115 8.80 13.68 8.52
C SER A 115 9.26 13.28 9.93
N GLY A 116 10.57 13.25 10.17
CA GLY A 116 11.16 12.90 11.48
C GLY A 116 12.27 11.84 11.38
N ASN A 117 12.70 11.33 12.52
CA ASN A 117 13.70 10.25 12.58
C ASN A 117 13.07 8.89 12.20
N SER A 118 13.91 7.91 11.87
CA SER A 118 13.46 6.59 11.40
C SER A 118 12.53 5.88 12.40
N GLN A 119 12.77 6.02 13.70
CA GLN A 119 11.94 5.40 14.74
C GLN A 119 10.50 5.90 14.68
N VAL A 120 10.29 7.20 14.48
CA VAL A 120 8.96 7.80 14.33
C VAL A 120 8.34 7.41 12.98
N VAL A 121 9.10 7.44 11.89
CA VAL A 121 8.57 7.16 10.53
C VAL A 121 8.08 5.72 10.38
N TYR A 122 8.80 4.77 10.98
CA TYR A 122 8.44 3.35 10.96
C TYR A 122 7.56 2.95 12.15
N ALA A 123 7.15 3.91 12.99
CA ALA A 123 6.13 3.66 14.00
C ALA A 123 4.82 3.23 13.33
N LEU A 124 4.17 2.27 13.96
CA LEU A 124 3.05 1.50 13.40
C LEU A 124 1.80 2.36 13.18
N ASP A 125 1.54 3.32 14.06
CA ASP A 125 0.50 4.35 13.91
C ASP A 125 0.74 5.21 12.65
N LYS A 126 2.00 5.58 12.39
CA LYS A 126 2.38 6.32 11.16
C LYS A 126 2.23 5.44 9.93
N VAL A 127 2.51 4.14 10.03
CA VAL A 127 2.30 3.18 8.94
C VAL A 127 0.83 3.05 8.57
N ARG A 128 -0.02 2.85 9.57
CA ARG A 128 -1.47 2.80 9.34
C ARG A 128 -1.99 4.11 8.77
N LYS A 129 -1.61 5.24 9.36
CA LYS A 129 -2.07 6.56 8.92
C LYS A 129 -1.77 6.80 7.44
N ARG A 130 -0.57 6.49 6.96
CA ARG A 130 -0.22 6.68 5.54
C ARG A 130 -0.98 5.74 4.61
N ILE A 131 -1.24 4.49 5.04
CA ILE A 131 -2.05 3.54 4.26
C ILE A 131 -3.50 4.05 4.16
N GLU A 132 -4.08 4.50 5.28
CA GLU A 132 -5.42 5.07 5.33
C GLU A 132 -5.56 6.32 4.46
N ILE A 133 -4.58 7.22 4.47
CA ILE A 133 -4.57 8.40 3.58
C ILE A 133 -4.68 7.97 2.12
N VAL A 134 -3.84 7.02 1.68
CA VAL A 134 -3.87 6.53 0.30
C VAL A 134 -5.22 5.88 0.00
N LYS A 135 -5.66 4.94 0.83
CA LYS A 135 -6.92 4.19 0.66
C LYS A 135 -8.10 5.16 0.53
N ASN A 136 -8.24 6.09 1.46
CA ASN A 136 -9.38 7.00 1.53
C ASN A 136 -9.35 8.04 0.41
N GLN A 137 -8.18 8.54 0.00
CA GLN A 137 -8.09 9.43 -1.16
C GLN A 137 -8.41 8.71 -2.47
N LEU A 138 -8.07 7.43 -2.62
CA LEU A 138 -8.47 6.63 -3.77
C LEU A 138 -10.00 6.44 -3.82
N LEU A 139 -10.61 6.04 -2.69
CA LEU A 139 -12.05 5.77 -2.61
C LEU A 139 -12.91 7.04 -2.69
N GLY A 140 -12.49 8.12 -2.03
CA GLY A 140 -13.21 9.39 -2.00
C GLY A 140 -13.19 10.13 -3.34
N ASN A 141 -12.11 10.01 -4.12
CA ASN A 141 -12.00 10.67 -5.43
C ASN A 141 -12.75 9.96 -6.56
N ASP A 142 -13.06 8.67 -6.43
CA ASP A 142 -13.90 7.97 -7.40
C ASP A 142 -15.34 8.50 -7.41
N ALA A 143 -15.90 8.84 -6.24
CA ALA A 143 -17.24 9.45 -6.14
C ALA A 143 -17.35 10.75 -6.95
N ASN A 144 -16.26 11.54 -6.99
CA ASN A 144 -16.17 12.76 -7.79
C ASN A 144 -15.97 12.50 -9.30
N ASN A 145 -15.43 11.34 -9.68
CA ASN A 145 -15.20 10.99 -11.08
C ASN A 145 -16.51 10.53 -11.76
N LYS A 146 -17.42 9.89 -11.03
CA LYS A 146 -18.79 9.58 -11.52
C LYS A 146 -19.56 10.84 -11.95
N ALA A 147 -19.36 11.97 -11.28
CA ALA A 147 -20.04 13.23 -11.62
C ALA A 147 -19.53 13.88 -12.92
N ARG A 148 -18.36 13.49 -13.42
CA ARG A 148 -17.74 14.06 -14.64
C ARG A 148 -18.00 13.26 -15.91
N VAL A 149 -18.39 12.00 -15.81
CA VAL A 149 -18.67 11.13 -16.97
C VAL A 149 -20.10 11.30 -17.51
N PHE A 150 -20.98 11.99 -16.76
CA PHE A 150 -22.36 12.28 -17.15
C PHE A 150 -22.61 13.76 -17.54
N ARG A 151 -21.59 14.48 -18.03
CA ARG A 151 -21.75 15.82 -18.60
C ARG A 151 -21.29 15.89 -20.04
#